data_AF-A0A4V3DQ39-F1
#
_entry.id   AF-A0A4V3DQ39-F1
#
_cell.length_a   1.000
_cell.length_b   1.000
_cell.length_c   1.000
_cell.angle_alpha   90.00
_cell.angle_beta   90.00
_cell.angle_gamma   90.00
#
_symmetry.space_group_name_H-M   'P 1'
#
loop_
_entity.id
_entity.type
_entity.pdbx_description
1 polymer ?
#
loop_
_entity_poly.entity_id
_entity_poly.type
_entity_poly.pdbx_seq_one_letter_code
_entity_poly.pdbx_strand_id
1 'polypeptide(L)'
;MINPNDYFSLEEMYLLLAATDGQVLFGFPGKEVFILRDDDPMAYAQQQLIAKEILTPEGVITKSGAFVINKLSAYHRSKKYVRCNNIMFSFQEDNTEEVVLIIEAEKNKYYRLLVLSKAHALKLLYDGFPLIAREPTEDEKSFLTAELTNQEKNEIKAMELSEPVFNFEVFHLDKFPAEITEPNFYQNWLFFLYGDKLVSLDVARQQYQQASQYWLMKLVFDEMEFPYKEVAQHG
;
A
#
# COMPACT_ATOMS: atom_id res chain seq x y z
N MET A 1 5.55 -20.06 -6.55
CA MET A 1 6.83 -20.18 -5.82
C MET A 1 7.45 -18.79 -5.75
N ILE A 2 7.81 -18.35 -4.55
CA ILE A 2 8.54 -17.10 -4.31
C ILE A 2 9.98 -17.34 -4.79
N ASN A 3 10.45 -16.59 -5.78
CA ASN A 3 11.87 -16.61 -6.14
C ASN A 3 12.62 -15.81 -5.06
N PRO A 4 13.52 -16.41 -4.28
CA PRO A 4 14.16 -15.75 -3.15
C PRO A 4 14.84 -14.44 -3.56
N ASN A 5 15.38 -14.33 -4.78
CA ASN A 5 16.07 -13.13 -5.25
C ASN A 5 15.15 -11.93 -5.50
N ASP A 6 13.84 -12.14 -5.61
CA ASP A 6 12.87 -11.08 -5.85
C ASP A 6 12.35 -10.44 -4.54
N TYR A 7 12.72 -10.98 -3.38
CA TYR A 7 12.24 -10.56 -2.07
C TYR A 7 13.39 -10.33 -1.09
N PHE A 8 13.16 -9.43 -0.15
CA PHE A 8 14.01 -9.15 1.00
C PHE A 8 13.30 -9.62 2.27
N SER A 9 14.04 -10.21 3.20
CA SER A 9 13.56 -10.44 4.55
C SER A 9 13.39 -9.11 5.29
N LEU A 10 12.67 -9.13 6.41
CA LEU A 10 12.55 -8.00 7.31
C LEU A 10 13.92 -7.47 7.76
N GLU A 11 14.84 -8.36 8.12
CA GLU A 11 16.21 -8.07 8.51
C GLU A 11 16.99 -7.41 7.36
N GLU A 12 16.89 -7.95 6.14
CA GLU A 12 17.53 -7.37 4.96
C GLU A 12 17.05 -5.94 4.70
N MET A 13 15.74 -5.69 4.82
CA MET A 13 15.17 -4.34 4.66
C MET A 13 15.71 -3.37 5.71
N TYR A 14 15.86 -3.80 6.95
CA TYR A 14 16.44 -2.96 8.01
C TYR A 14 17.95 -2.74 7.86
N LEU A 15 18.69 -3.72 7.37
CA LEU A 15 20.12 -3.57 7.07
C LEU A 15 20.34 -2.59 5.91
N LEU A 16 19.50 -2.64 4.88
CA LEU A 16 19.52 -1.68 3.77
C LEU A 16 19.12 -0.28 4.24
N LEU A 17 18.12 -0.16 5.13
CA LEU A 17 17.72 1.12 5.72
C LEU A 17 18.83 1.74 6.57
N ALA A 18 19.63 0.92 7.28
CA ALA A 18 20.73 1.40 8.10
C ALA A 18 21.84 2.09 7.29
N ALA A 19 21.91 1.85 5.97
CA ALA A 19 22.77 2.58 5.06
C ALA A 19 22.22 3.97 4.66
N THR A 20 21.01 4.31 5.11
CA THR A 20 20.37 5.62 4.92
C THR A 20 20.28 6.36 6.26
N ASP A 21 19.70 7.56 6.26
CA ASP A 21 19.32 8.32 7.46
C ASP A 21 18.07 7.78 8.18
N GLY A 22 17.52 6.66 7.70
CA GLY A 22 16.24 6.13 8.15
C GLY A 22 16.36 5.21 9.36
N GLN A 23 15.37 5.27 10.25
CA GLN A 23 15.29 4.39 11.43
C GLN A 23 14.02 3.52 11.43
N VAL A 24 12.98 3.97 10.73
CA VAL A 24 11.67 3.32 10.68
C VAL A 24 11.21 3.27 9.23
N LEU A 25 10.61 2.14 8.81
CA LEU A 25 9.96 2.00 7.51
C LEU A 25 8.46 1.97 7.70
N PHE A 26 7.74 2.81 6.96
CA PHE A 26 6.28 2.81 6.98
C PHE A 26 5.76 1.43 6.55
N GLY A 27 4.85 0.88 7.37
CA GLY A 27 4.22 -0.43 7.13
C GLY A 27 5.04 -1.63 7.61
N PHE A 28 6.17 -1.42 8.29
CA PHE A 28 7.01 -2.48 8.85
C PHE A 28 6.88 -2.55 10.37
N PRO A 29 7.02 -3.75 10.97
CA PRO A 29 7.12 -3.87 12.43
C PRO A 29 8.43 -3.24 12.91
N GLY A 30 8.41 -2.59 14.08
CA GLY A 30 9.59 -1.93 14.65
C GLY A 30 10.74 -2.90 14.96
N LYS A 31 11.96 -2.36 15.12
CA LYS A 31 13.20 -3.14 15.33
C LYS A 31 13.18 -3.99 16.61
N GLU A 32 12.25 -3.71 17.52
CA GLU A 32 12.07 -4.44 18.79
C GLU A 32 11.78 -5.92 18.56
N VAL A 33 11.24 -6.29 17.39
CA VAL A 33 10.98 -7.70 17.02
C VAL A 33 12.24 -8.56 16.95
N PHE A 34 13.42 -7.94 16.83
CA PHE A 34 14.70 -8.65 16.81
C PHE A 34 15.31 -8.87 18.19
N ILE A 35 14.86 -8.14 19.22
CA ILE A 35 15.50 -8.15 20.56
C ILE A 35 15.35 -9.51 21.25
N LEU A 36 14.32 -10.28 20.89
CA LEU A 36 13.99 -11.57 21.53
C LEU A 36 14.58 -12.79 20.82
N ARG A 37 15.49 -12.57 19.86
CA ARG A 37 16.06 -13.63 19.03
C ARG A 37 17.43 -14.06 19.55
N ASP A 38 17.61 -15.37 19.70
CA ASP A 38 18.87 -15.98 20.15
C ASP A 38 19.90 -16.10 19.01
N ASP A 39 19.48 -15.96 17.74
CA ASP A 39 20.34 -15.92 16.56
C ASP A 39 20.89 -14.50 16.29
N ASP A 40 21.90 -14.38 15.42
CA ASP A 40 22.35 -13.09 14.88
C ASP A 40 21.60 -12.81 13.55
N PRO A 41 20.41 -12.18 13.60
CA PRO A 41 19.58 -11.96 12.41
C PRO A 41 20.27 -11.07 11.37
N MET A 42 21.19 -10.19 11.80
CA MET A 42 21.86 -9.25 10.90
C MET A 42 22.99 -9.94 10.13
N ALA A 43 23.72 -10.86 10.75
CA ALA A 43 24.73 -11.66 10.05
C ALA A 43 24.10 -12.49 8.93
N TYR A 44 22.94 -13.10 9.18
CA TYR A 44 22.21 -13.85 8.15
C TYR A 44 21.75 -12.93 7.01
N ALA A 45 21.13 -11.78 7.34
CA ALA A 45 20.70 -10.80 6.34
C ALA A 45 21.85 -10.33 5.44
N GLN A 46 23.04 -10.09 6.01
CA GLN A 46 24.22 -9.70 5.24
C GLN A 46 24.60 -10.78 4.21
N GLN A 47 24.61 -12.06 4.60
CA GLN A 47 24.91 -13.16 3.67
C GLN A 47 23.88 -13.24 2.53
N GLN A 48 22.61 -13.00 2.83
CA GLN A 48 21.55 -12.98 1.83
C GLN A 48 21.71 -11.80 0.85
N LEU A 49 22.07 -10.61 1.34
CA LEU A 49 22.38 -9.47 0.48
C LEU A 49 23.61 -9.70 -0.41
N ILE A 50 24.63 -10.42 0.07
CA ILE A 50 25.77 -10.85 -0.76
C ILE A 50 25.30 -11.81 -1.85
N ALA A 51 24.48 -12.81 -1.48
CA ALA A 51 23.94 -13.78 -2.43
C ALA A 51 23.04 -13.13 -3.52
N LYS A 52 22.40 -12.01 -3.20
CA LYS A 52 21.61 -11.18 -4.14
C LYS A 52 22.44 -10.17 -4.93
N GLU A 53 23.77 -10.16 -4.78
CA GLU A 53 24.70 -9.20 -5.40
C GLU A 53 24.41 -7.73 -5.05
N ILE A 54 23.76 -7.50 -3.90
CA ILE A 54 23.53 -6.17 -3.33
C ILE A 54 24.78 -5.67 -2.60
N LEU A 55 25.49 -6.61 -1.96
CA LEU A 55 26.79 -6.40 -1.35
C LEU A 55 27.84 -7.29 -2.04
N THR A 56 29.10 -6.87 -2.07
CA THR A 56 30.23 -7.73 -2.42
C THR A 56 30.56 -8.67 -1.25
N PRO A 57 31.35 -9.74 -1.45
CA PRO A 57 31.80 -10.61 -0.35
C PRO A 57 32.51 -9.87 0.79
N GLU A 58 33.14 -8.71 0.50
CA GLU A 58 33.79 -7.84 1.48
C GLU A 58 32.80 -6.91 2.21
N GLY A 59 31.51 -6.98 1.90
CA GLY A 59 30.46 -6.15 2.48
C GLY A 59 30.32 -4.77 1.84
N VAL A 60 30.93 -4.52 0.67
CA VAL A 60 30.83 -3.24 -0.04
C VAL A 60 29.54 -3.18 -0.85
N ILE A 61 28.85 -2.04 -0.83
CA ILE A 61 27.63 -1.83 -1.63
C ILE A 61 27.94 -1.88 -3.12
N THR A 62 27.23 -2.71 -3.88
CA THR A 62 27.35 -2.78 -5.35
C THR A 62 26.55 -1.65 -6.02
N LYS A 63 26.68 -1.49 -7.35
CA LYS A 63 25.84 -0.53 -8.09
C LYS A 63 24.34 -0.85 -7.96
N SER A 64 23.98 -2.14 -8.02
CA SER A 64 22.60 -2.60 -7.83
C SER A 64 22.15 -2.34 -6.39
N GLY A 65 23.01 -2.59 -5.41
CA GLY A 65 22.73 -2.26 -4.02
C GLY A 65 22.51 -0.78 -3.77
N ALA A 66 23.34 0.09 -4.38
CA ALA A 66 23.17 1.53 -4.30
C ALA A 66 21.81 1.98 -4.88
N PHE A 67 21.37 1.37 -5.99
CA PHE A 67 20.04 1.63 -6.54
C PHE A 67 18.92 1.25 -5.57
N VAL A 68 18.98 0.05 -4.96
CA VAL A 68 17.99 -0.41 -3.98
C VAL A 68 17.95 0.51 -2.75
N ILE A 69 19.11 0.85 -2.18
CA ILE A 69 19.22 1.74 -1.02
C ILE A 69 18.64 3.12 -1.35
N ASN A 70 18.92 3.66 -2.53
CA ASN A 70 18.37 4.95 -2.96
C ASN A 70 16.83 4.91 -3.05
N LYS A 71 16.25 3.85 -3.61
CA LYS A 71 14.79 3.70 -3.70
C LYS A 71 14.14 3.47 -2.33
N LEU A 72 14.80 2.74 -1.43
CA LEU A 72 14.35 2.58 -0.05
C LEU A 72 14.43 3.90 0.74
N SER A 73 15.48 4.70 0.54
CA SER A 73 15.61 6.04 1.13
C SER A 73 14.50 6.97 0.64
N ALA A 74 14.19 6.94 -0.66
CA ALA A 74 13.10 7.71 -1.22
C ALA A 74 11.73 7.27 -0.68
N TYR A 75 11.52 5.96 -0.53
CA TYR A 75 10.32 5.42 0.13
C TYR A 75 10.20 5.98 1.55
N HIS A 76 11.25 5.87 2.37
CA HIS A 76 11.27 6.32 3.76
C HIS A 76 10.96 7.83 3.92
N ARG A 77 11.44 8.66 2.99
CA ARG A 77 11.28 10.12 3.03
C ARG A 77 9.92 10.60 2.50
N SER A 78 9.09 9.70 2.00
CA SER A 78 7.77 10.08 1.50
C SER A 78 6.93 10.72 2.59
N LYS A 79 6.24 11.81 2.23
CA LYS A 79 5.27 12.48 3.10
C LYS A 79 3.87 11.92 2.96
N LYS A 80 3.63 11.11 1.92
CA LYS A 80 2.36 10.45 1.67
C LYS A 80 2.56 8.95 1.52
N TYR A 81 1.69 8.17 2.13
CA TYR A 81 1.63 6.73 1.88
C TYR A 81 0.20 6.33 1.60
N VAL A 82 0.05 5.38 0.68
CA VAL A 82 -1.23 4.70 0.45
C VAL A 82 -1.00 3.22 0.66
N ARG A 83 -1.86 2.56 1.41
CA ARG A 83 -1.82 1.11 1.60
C ARG A 83 -3.10 0.47 1.08
N CYS A 84 -2.93 -0.46 0.15
CA CYS A 84 -3.97 -1.29 -0.44
C CYS A 84 -3.74 -2.73 0.03
N ASN A 85 -4.52 -3.23 0.99
CA ASN A 85 -4.30 -4.52 1.65
C ASN A 85 -2.84 -4.71 2.13
N ASN A 86 -2.04 -5.49 1.40
CA ASN A 86 -0.62 -5.80 1.68
C ASN A 86 0.38 -5.02 0.80
N ILE A 87 -0.10 -4.08 -0.02
CA ILE A 87 0.71 -3.26 -0.93
C ILE A 87 0.80 -1.85 -0.36
N MET A 88 2.01 -1.35 -0.18
CA MET A 88 2.28 -0.02 0.38
C MET A 88 2.97 0.84 -0.65
N PHE A 89 2.39 1.97 -0.99
CA PHE A 89 2.87 2.92 -1.98
C PHE A 89 3.42 4.16 -1.28
N SER A 90 4.50 4.70 -1.85
CA SER A 90 5.12 5.98 -1.46
C SER A 90 5.26 6.86 -2.69
N PHE A 91 5.21 8.17 -2.46
CA PHE A 91 5.10 9.19 -3.51
C PHE A 91 6.28 10.16 -3.39
N GLN A 92 6.91 10.44 -4.53
CA GLN A 92 8.09 11.29 -4.60
C GLN A 92 7.72 12.68 -5.12
N GLU A 93 8.18 13.73 -4.45
CA GLU A 93 7.93 15.11 -4.87
C GLU A 93 8.68 15.47 -6.16
N ASP A 94 9.85 14.86 -6.36
CA ASP A 94 10.76 15.10 -7.49
C ASP A 94 10.49 14.20 -8.71
N ASN A 95 9.65 13.17 -8.56
CA ASN A 95 9.24 12.29 -9.65
C ASN A 95 7.78 11.88 -9.50
N THR A 96 6.90 12.60 -10.20
CA THR A 96 5.44 12.42 -10.14
C THR A 96 4.92 11.30 -11.04
N GLU A 97 5.76 10.74 -11.92
CA GLU A 97 5.37 9.69 -12.88
C GLU A 97 5.52 8.28 -12.31
N GLU A 98 6.41 8.10 -11.34
CA GLU A 98 6.70 6.83 -10.70
C GLU A 98 6.22 6.79 -9.25
N VAL A 99 5.94 5.58 -8.77
CA VAL A 99 5.70 5.27 -7.37
C VAL A 99 6.67 4.19 -6.93
N VAL A 100 7.19 4.32 -5.71
CA VAL A 100 7.93 3.22 -5.07
C VAL A 100 6.95 2.49 -4.19
N LEU A 101 6.82 1.18 -4.41
CA LEU A 101 5.95 0.34 -3.61
C LEU A 101 6.70 -0.81 -2.97
N ILE A 102 6.17 -1.25 -1.84
CA ILE A 102 6.58 -2.45 -1.13
C ILE A 102 5.38 -3.37 -1.03
N ILE A 103 5.56 -4.62 -1.46
CA ILE A 103 4.54 -5.68 -1.33
C ILE A 103 4.96 -6.61 -0.20
N GLU A 104 4.13 -6.74 0.83
CA GLU A 104 4.30 -7.76 1.87
C GLU A 104 3.77 -9.10 1.35
N ALA A 105 4.67 -10.03 1.04
CA ALA A 105 4.32 -11.35 0.53
C ALA A 105 3.94 -12.33 1.63
N GLU A 106 4.63 -12.23 2.76
CA GLU A 106 4.32 -12.97 3.98
C GLU A 106 4.44 -12.01 5.15
N LYS A 107 3.39 -11.97 5.98
CA LYS A 107 3.25 -11.04 7.09
C LYS A 107 4.51 -11.02 7.96
N ASN A 108 5.09 -9.84 8.13
CA ASN A 108 6.28 -9.58 8.95
C ASN A 108 7.53 -10.37 8.54
N LYS A 109 7.62 -10.85 7.29
CA LYS A 109 8.72 -11.74 6.88
C LYS A 109 9.34 -11.34 5.56
N TYR A 110 8.58 -11.32 4.47
CA TYR A 110 9.13 -11.15 3.12
C TYR A 110 8.48 -10.01 2.38
N TYR A 111 9.32 -9.15 1.81
CA TYR A 111 8.93 -7.90 1.18
C TYR A 111 9.55 -7.78 -0.20
N ARG A 112 8.80 -7.24 -1.14
CA ARG A 112 9.29 -6.93 -2.49
C ARG A 112 9.26 -5.43 -2.72
N LEU A 113 10.41 -4.85 -3.01
CA LEU A 113 10.55 -3.44 -3.39
C LEU A 113 10.43 -3.32 -4.92
N LEU A 114 9.53 -2.46 -5.39
CA LEU A 114 9.35 -2.16 -6.81
C LEU A 114 9.27 -0.67 -7.05
N VAL A 115 9.66 -0.26 -8.26
CA VAL A 115 9.41 1.06 -8.81
C VAL A 115 8.57 0.86 -10.06
N LEU A 116 7.40 1.49 -10.10
CA LEU A 116 6.49 1.40 -11.24
C LEU A 116 6.08 2.80 -11.66
N SER A 117 5.89 3.02 -12.97
CA SER A 117 5.10 4.16 -13.43
C SER A 117 3.68 4.07 -12.87
N LYS A 118 3.01 5.21 -12.67
CA LYS A 118 1.60 5.27 -12.23
C LYS A 118 0.65 4.41 -13.06
N ALA A 119 0.84 4.34 -14.39
CA ALA A 119 0.03 3.47 -15.27
C ALA A 119 0.17 1.97 -14.92
N HIS A 120 1.39 1.50 -14.65
CA HIS A 120 1.64 0.13 -14.23
C HIS A 120 1.15 -0.15 -12.80
N ALA A 121 1.22 0.83 -11.89
CA ALA A 121 0.65 0.71 -10.56
C ALA A 121 -0.89 0.59 -10.62
N LEU A 122 -1.56 1.39 -11.46
CA LEU A 122 -2.99 1.27 -11.71
C LEU A 122 -3.36 -0.11 -12.25
N LYS A 123 -2.61 -0.60 -13.25
CA LYS A 123 -2.81 -1.95 -13.79
C LYS A 123 -2.68 -3.03 -12.70
N LEU A 124 -1.67 -2.92 -11.83
CA LEU A 124 -1.48 -3.83 -10.71
C LEU A 124 -2.69 -3.84 -9.76
N LEU A 125 -3.34 -2.69 -9.51
CA LEU A 125 -4.56 -2.64 -8.71
C LEU A 125 -5.75 -3.33 -9.42
N TYR A 126 -5.92 -3.10 -10.72
CA TYR A 126 -6.96 -3.78 -11.52
C TYR A 126 -6.77 -5.29 -11.56
N ASP A 127 -5.53 -5.76 -11.75
CA ASP A 127 -5.21 -7.18 -11.83
C ASP A 127 -5.32 -7.86 -10.45
N GLY A 128 -5.06 -7.11 -9.36
CA GLY A 128 -4.99 -7.64 -8.00
C GLY A 128 -6.29 -7.60 -7.20
N PHE A 129 -7.20 -6.66 -7.49
CA PHE A 129 -8.37 -6.41 -6.65
C PHE A 129 -9.68 -6.44 -7.46
N PRO A 130 -10.51 -7.49 -7.31
CA PRO A 130 -11.77 -7.61 -8.06
C PRO A 130 -12.74 -6.44 -7.89
N LEU A 131 -12.75 -5.79 -6.72
CA LEU A 131 -13.59 -4.62 -6.46
C LEU A 131 -13.15 -3.38 -7.25
N ILE A 132 -11.87 -3.28 -7.62
CA ILE A 132 -11.34 -2.21 -8.47
C ILE A 132 -11.70 -2.46 -9.94
N ALA A 133 -11.63 -3.72 -10.38
CA ALA A 133 -11.95 -4.14 -11.75
C ALA A 133 -13.45 -4.32 -12.03
N ARG A 134 -14.29 -4.17 -11.02
CA ARG A 134 -15.75 -4.30 -11.12
C ARG A 134 -16.34 -3.19 -11.99
N GLU A 135 -17.33 -3.55 -12.81
CA GLU A 135 -18.17 -2.60 -13.54
C GLU A 135 -19.29 -2.04 -12.65
N PRO A 136 -19.65 -0.75 -12.76
CA PRO A 136 -20.78 -0.18 -12.04
C PRO A 136 -22.09 -0.84 -12.44
N THR A 137 -23.02 -0.97 -11.49
CA THR A 137 -24.41 -1.32 -11.81
C THR A 137 -25.14 -0.11 -12.43
N GLU A 138 -26.33 -0.33 -13.01
CA GLU A 138 -27.12 0.76 -13.58
C GLU A 138 -27.51 1.81 -12.53
N ASP A 139 -27.88 1.37 -11.33
CA ASP A 139 -28.27 2.27 -10.23
C ASP A 139 -27.12 3.16 -9.77
N GLU A 140 -25.88 2.67 -9.82
CA GLU A 140 -24.67 3.40 -9.45
C GLU A 140 -24.36 4.61 -10.35
N LYS A 141 -25.05 4.75 -11.48
CA LYS A 141 -24.96 5.97 -12.32
C LYS A 141 -25.69 7.17 -11.71
N SER A 142 -26.56 6.93 -10.73
CA SER A 142 -27.45 7.95 -10.16
C SER A 142 -26.98 8.53 -8.81
N PHE A 143 -25.96 7.93 -8.19
CA PHE A 143 -25.43 8.37 -6.89
C PHE A 143 -23.93 8.12 -6.79
N LEU A 144 -23.24 8.88 -5.92
CA LEU A 144 -21.86 8.58 -5.53
C LEU A 144 -21.80 7.73 -4.28
N THR A 145 -22.55 8.13 -3.26
CA THR A 145 -22.82 7.35 -2.05
C THR A 145 -24.30 7.43 -1.69
N ALA A 146 -24.79 6.44 -0.95
CA ALA A 146 -26.16 6.36 -0.47
C ALA A 146 -26.22 5.77 0.94
N GLU A 147 -27.24 6.14 1.70
CA GLU A 147 -27.46 5.57 3.02
C GLU A 147 -27.95 4.12 2.93
N LEU A 148 -27.32 3.26 3.74
CA LEU A 148 -27.85 1.92 4.00
C LEU A 148 -28.99 2.00 5.02
N THR A 149 -30.00 1.15 4.83
CA THR A 149 -31.08 0.97 5.81
C THR A 149 -30.53 0.42 7.12
N ASN A 150 -31.27 0.62 8.21
CA ASN A 150 -30.87 0.07 9.52
C ASN A 150 -30.80 -1.46 9.52
N GLN A 151 -31.68 -2.11 8.75
CA GLN A 151 -31.63 -3.56 8.59
C GLN A 151 -30.32 -4.01 7.93
N GLU A 152 -29.98 -3.43 6.77
CA GLU A 152 -28.74 -3.74 6.06
C GLU A 152 -27.50 -3.51 6.95
N LYS A 153 -27.46 -2.37 7.66
CA LYS A 153 -26.37 -2.07 8.60
C LYS A 153 -26.22 -3.15 9.68
N ASN A 154 -27.31 -3.67 10.21
CA ASN A 154 -27.27 -4.70 11.24
C ASN A 154 -26.81 -6.05 10.68
N GLU A 155 -27.27 -6.42 9.48
CA GLU A 155 -26.87 -7.64 8.79
C GLU A 155 -25.39 -7.61 8.42
N ILE A 156 -24.91 -6.48 7.87
CA ILE A 156 -23.50 -6.26 7.53
C ILE A 156 -22.60 -6.39 8.76
N LYS A 157 -23.01 -5.82 9.91
CA LYS A 157 -22.24 -5.90 11.16
C LYS A 157 -22.14 -7.33 11.71
N ALA A 158 -23.11 -8.19 11.40
CA ALA A 158 -23.13 -9.58 11.81
C ALA A 158 -22.44 -10.51 10.79
N MET A 159 -22.11 -10.00 9.60
CA MET A 159 -21.48 -10.76 8.53
C MET A 159 -19.99 -10.97 8.82
N GLU A 160 -19.52 -12.19 8.62
CA GLU A 160 -18.09 -12.44 8.46
C GLU A 160 -17.67 -12.01 7.05
N LEU A 161 -16.82 -10.99 6.96
CA LEU A 161 -16.29 -10.54 5.69
C LEU A 161 -15.44 -11.64 5.07
N SER A 162 -15.85 -12.10 3.89
CA SER A 162 -15.08 -13.00 3.05
C SER A 162 -14.65 -12.26 1.78
N GLU A 163 -13.57 -12.72 1.15
CA GLU A 163 -13.06 -12.11 -0.07
C GLU A 163 -14.12 -12.14 -1.20
N PRO A 164 -14.20 -11.09 -2.03
CA PRO A 164 -13.23 -9.99 -2.17
C PRO A 164 -13.46 -8.81 -1.21
N VAL A 165 -12.38 -8.36 -0.57
CA VAL A 165 -12.33 -7.16 0.29
C VAL A 165 -11.17 -6.28 -0.16
N PHE A 166 -11.40 -4.97 -0.23
CA PHE A 166 -10.38 -3.97 -0.56
C PHE A 166 -10.24 -2.97 0.60
N ASN A 167 -9.12 -3.04 1.30
CA ASN A 167 -8.76 -2.12 2.37
C ASN A 167 -7.86 -1.02 1.80
N PHE A 168 -8.30 0.23 1.91
CA PHE A 168 -7.64 1.39 1.35
C PHE A 168 -7.35 2.40 2.45
N GLU A 169 -6.07 2.55 2.78
CA GLU A 169 -5.59 3.45 3.81
C GLU A 169 -4.71 4.54 3.22
N VAL A 170 -4.88 5.77 3.68
CA VAL A 170 -4.11 6.94 3.22
C VAL A 170 -3.51 7.64 4.43
N PHE A 171 -2.24 8.00 4.31
CA PHE A 171 -1.46 8.65 5.35
C PHE A 171 -0.77 9.88 4.77
N HIS A 172 -0.99 11.04 5.38
CA HIS A 172 -0.30 12.29 5.05
C HIS A 172 0.53 12.75 6.25
N LEU A 173 1.81 12.41 6.26
CA LEU A 173 2.74 12.65 7.37
C LEU A 173 3.17 14.12 7.49
N ASP A 174 2.78 14.98 6.55
CA ASP A 174 2.97 16.43 6.61
C ASP A 174 1.77 17.17 7.22
N LYS A 175 0.67 16.46 7.54
CA LYS A 175 -0.54 17.03 8.14
C LYS A 175 -0.60 16.75 9.63
N PHE A 176 -1.03 17.75 10.39
CA PHE A 176 -1.14 17.67 11.85
C PHE A 176 -2.54 18.12 12.30
N PRO A 177 -3.07 17.56 13.40
CA PRO A 177 -2.42 16.61 14.32
C PRO A 177 -2.22 15.20 13.73
N ALA A 178 -1.15 14.51 14.15
CA ALA A 178 -0.81 13.17 13.70
C ALA A 178 -1.64 12.10 14.46
N GLU A 179 -2.96 12.14 14.27
CA GLU A 179 -3.93 11.31 14.98
C GLU A 179 -4.76 10.48 14.00
N ILE A 180 -5.03 9.21 14.34
CA ILE A 180 -5.84 8.32 13.50
C ILE A 180 -7.29 8.80 13.29
N THR A 181 -7.75 9.72 14.12
CA THR A 181 -9.08 10.33 14.00
C THR A 181 -9.08 11.59 13.14
N GLU A 182 -7.91 12.13 12.80
CA GLU A 182 -7.76 13.35 12.00
C GLU A 182 -7.79 13.00 10.50
N PRO A 183 -8.87 13.34 9.76
CA PRO A 183 -9.01 12.97 8.34
C PRO A 183 -7.95 13.59 7.44
N ASN A 184 -7.31 14.69 7.81
CA ASN A 184 -6.22 15.24 7.02
C ASN A 184 -4.92 14.44 7.19
N PHE A 185 -4.77 13.70 8.28
CA PHE A 185 -3.60 12.87 8.55
C PHE A 185 -3.81 11.41 8.13
N TYR A 186 -4.96 10.83 8.48
CA TYR A 186 -5.25 9.41 8.23
C TYR A 186 -6.69 9.19 7.78
N GLN A 187 -6.84 8.35 6.77
CA GLN A 187 -8.12 7.89 6.26
C GLN A 187 -8.04 6.38 6.00
N ASN A 188 -9.13 5.67 6.29
CA ASN A 188 -9.21 4.23 6.09
C ASN A 188 -10.62 3.82 5.69
N TRP A 189 -10.71 3.20 4.52
CA TRP A 189 -11.93 2.62 4.00
C TRP A 189 -11.77 1.14 3.73
N LEU A 190 -12.76 0.38 4.20
CA LEU A 190 -12.94 -1.01 3.85
C LEU A 190 -14.09 -1.15 2.86
N PHE A 191 -13.80 -1.71 1.69
CA PHE A 191 -14.78 -1.96 0.63
C PHE A 191 -15.07 -3.44 0.48
N PHE A 192 -16.35 -3.78 0.32
CA PHE A 192 -16.84 -5.15 0.13
C PHE A 192 -18.23 -5.14 -0.51
N LEU A 193 -18.72 -6.31 -0.92
CA LEU A 193 -20.06 -6.47 -1.47
C LEU A 193 -21.03 -6.98 -0.40
N TYR A 194 -22.23 -6.42 -0.38
CA TYR A 194 -23.41 -6.98 0.29
C TYR A 194 -24.50 -7.14 -0.76
N GLY A 195 -24.74 -8.38 -1.19
CA GLY A 195 -25.48 -8.65 -2.43
C GLY A 195 -24.72 -8.08 -3.64
N ASP A 196 -25.37 -7.20 -4.40
CA ASP A 196 -24.80 -6.46 -5.53
C ASP A 196 -24.30 -5.06 -5.15
N LYS A 197 -24.57 -4.62 -3.92
CA LYS A 197 -24.19 -3.29 -3.42
C LYS A 197 -22.74 -3.26 -3.01
N LEU A 198 -21.98 -2.34 -3.60
CA LEU A 198 -20.67 -1.96 -3.08
C LEU A 198 -20.87 -1.16 -1.78
N VAL A 199 -20.34 -1.70 -0.69
CA VAL A 199 -20.39 -1.08 0.63
C VAL A 199 -19.01 -0.52 0.96
N SER A 200 -18.98 0.70 1.47
CA SER A 200 -17.80 1.30 2.09
C SER A 200 -18.01 1.45 3.59
N LEU A 201 -17.03 1.04 4.37
CA LEU A 201 -16.92 1.32 5.80
C LEU A 201 -15.75 2.28 6.01
N ASP A 202 -16.04 3.51 6.45
CA ASP A 202 -15.02 4.36 7.09
C ASP A 202 -14.69 3.76 8.45
N VAL A 203 -13.49 3.16 8.57
CA VAL A 203 -13.09 2.39 9.75
C VAL A 203 -12.90 3.31 10.96
N ALA A 204 -12.32 4.49 10.75
CA ALA A 204 -12.04 5.44 11.82
C ALA A 204 -13.34 6.02 12.42
N ARG A 205 -14.35 6.26 11.58
CA ARG A 205 -15.65 6.84 12.00
C ARG A 205 -16.74 5.82 12.22
N GLN A 206 -16.49 4.55 11.90
CA GLN A 206 -17.47 3.45 11.92
C GLN A 206 -18.73 3.76 11.09
N GLN A 207 -18.55 4.40 9.93
CA GLN A 207 -19.66 4.81 9.06
C GLN A 207 -19.80 3.88 7.87
N TYR A 208 -20.96 3.23 7.77
CA TYR A 208 -21.33 2.36 6.66
C TYR A 208 -22.18 3.12 5.65
N GLN A 209 -21.79 3.06 4.38
CA GLN A 209 -22.52 3.63 3.26
C GLN A 209 -22.49 2.67 2.07
N GLN A 210 -23.51 2.75 1.21
CA GLN A 210 -23.40 2.22 -0.13
C GLN A 210 -22.55 3.20 -0.94
N ALA A 211 -21.58 2.69 -1.68
CA ALA A 211 -20.74 3.45 -2.59
C ALA A 211 -21.04 3.02 -4.03
N SER A 212 -20.89 3.95 -4.96
CA SER A 212 -20.83 3.61 -6.39
C SER A 212 -19.40 3.23 -6.79
N GLN A 213 -19.26 2.46 -7.87
CA GLN A 213 -17.94 2.21 -8.46
C GLN A 213 -17.23 3.54 -8.83
N TYR A 214 -17.98 4.54 -9.31
CA TYR A 214 -17.43 5.84 -9.67
C TYR A 214 -16.79 6.56 -8.47
N TRP A 215 -17.42 6.48 -7.30
CA TRP A 215 -16.87 7.06 -6.08
C TRP A 215 -15.59 6.36 -5.62
N LEU A 216 -15.59 5.02 -5.57
CA LEU A 216 -14.40 4.24 -5.25
C LEU A 216 -13.26 4.55 -6.23
N MET A 217 -13.52 4.53 -7.53
CA MET A 217 -12.49 4.80 -8.53
C MET A 217 -11.99 6.24 -8.48
N LYS A 218 -12.87 7.22 -8.22
CA LYS A 218 -12.44 8.60 -8.01
C LYS A 218 -11.49 8.71 -6.82
N LEU A 219 -11.86 8.12 -5.68
CA LEU A 219 -11.03 8.09 -4.47
C LEU A 219 -9.66 7.46 -4.75
N VAL A 220 -9.63 6.29 -5.41
CA VAL A 220 -8.37 5.62 -5.77
C VAL A 220 -7.53 6.48 -6.70
N PHE A 221 -8.13 7.10 -7.72
CA PHE A 221 -7.39 7.96 -8.65
C PHE A 221 -6.81 9.21 -7.99
N ASP A 222 -7.60 9.90 -7.17
CA ASP A 222 -7.16 11.10 -6.45
C ASP A 222 -6.02 10.76 -5.49
N GLU A 223 -6.20 9.71 -4.67
CA GLU A 223 -5.22 9.38 -3.63
C GLU A 223 -3.98 8.68 -4.15
N MET A 224 -4.09 7.92 -5.25
CA MET A 224 -2.93 7.38 -5.96
C MET A 224 -2.31 8.40 -6.93
N GLU A 225 -2.88 9.61 -7.03
CA GLU A 225 -2.47 10.68 -7.93
C GLU A 225 -2.33 10.21 -9.38
N PHE A 226 -3.19 9.30 -9.79
CA PHE A 226 -3.18 8.78 -11.15
C PHE A 226 -3.67 9.85 -12.11
N PRO A 227 -3.04 9.98 -13.30
CA PRO A 227 -3.54 10.91 -14.30
C PRO A 227 -4.93 10.45 -14.75
N TYR A 228 -5.91 11.35 -14.62
CA TYR A 228 -7.14 11.23 -15.38
C TYR A 228 -6.73 11.34 -16.86
N LYS A 229 -7.10 10.36 -17.69
CA LYS A 229 -6.95 10.54 -19.15
C LYS A 229 -7.56 11.89 -19.50
N GLU A 230 -6.84 12.73 -20.24
CA GLU A 230 -7.40 13.92 -20.87
C GLU A 230 -8.59 13.47 -21.73
N VAL A 231 -9.78 13.53 -21.17
CA VAL A 231 -11.00 13.30 -21.92
C VAL A 231 -11.18 14.51 -22.81
N ALA A 232 -10.99 14.28 -24.12
CA ALA A 232 -11.24 15.16 -25.25
C ALA A 232 -10.16 16.21 -25.57
N GLN A 233 -9.24 15.86 -26.48
CA GLN A 233 -8.83 16.80 -27.54
C GLN A 233 -8.22 16.14 -28.79
N HIS A 234 -8.83 15.06 -29.28
CA HIS A 234 -8.76 14.73 -30.71
C HIS A 234 -10.17 14.36 -31.18
N GLY A 235 -10.95 15.40 -31.45
CA GLY A 235 -12.04 15.35 -32.42
C GLY A 235 -11.49 15.55 -33.83
#